data_AF-A0A5J9VHF3-F1
#
_entry.id   AF-A0A5J9VHF3-F1
#
_cell.length_a   1.000
_cell.length_b   1.000
_cell.length_c   1.000
_cell.angle_alpha   90.00
_cell.angle_beta   90.00
_cell.angle_gamma   90.00
#
_symmetry.space_group_name_H-M   'P 1'
#
loop_
_entity.id
_entity.type
_entity.pdbx_description
1 polymer ?
#
loop_
_entity_poly.entity_id
_entity_poly.type
_entity_poly.pdbx_seq_one_letter_code
_entity_poly.pdbx_strand_id
1 'polypeptide(L)'
;MPLAWFPLKMGAYEEIETGSAACCRICLESGSGPDDELISPCMCKGTQQFVHRSCLDHWRSVREGIAFSHCTTCKAQFHLRVQFLEGSKCRQMKFRLFVARDILLVFLAIQAEYVVEDLRGGYTQPKMNPEHEQRLKMLRLM
;
A
#
# COMPACT_ATOMS: atom_id res chain seq x y z
N MET A 1 -15.77 -80.61 -0.23
CA MET A 1 -14.45 -80.21 0.33
C MET A 1 -13.46 -80.17 -0.83
N PRO A 2 -12.58 -79.17 -0.98
CA PRO A 2 -12.31 -78.03 -0.10
C PRO A 2 -12.82 -76.69 -0.63
N LEU A 3 -13.11 -75.82 0.34
CA LEU A 3 -13.51 -74.42 0.23
C LEU A 3 -12.26 -73.56 0.02
N ALA A 4 -12.29 -72.64 -0.95
CA ALA A 4 -11.33 -71.54 -1.03
C ALA A 4 -12.11 -70.21 -1.19
N TRP A 5 -12.30 -69.57 -0.04
CA TRP A 5 -12.41 -68.13 0.23
C TRP A 5 -12.76 -67.17 -0.94
N PHE A 6 -13.99 -66.65 -0.90
CA PHE A 6 -14.37 -65.31 -1.40
C PHE A 6 -13.49 -64.21 -0.74
N PRO A 7 -13.33 -62.97 -1.27
CA PRO A 7 -14.48 -62.19 -1.71
C PRO A 7 -14.31 -61.20 -2.88
N LEU A 8 -15.43 -61.04 -3.60
CA LEU A 8 -16.02 -59.79 -4.09
C LEU A 8 -15.05 -58.63 -4.42
N LYS A 9 -14.77 -58.43 -5.71
CA LYS A 9 -14.54 -57.07 -6.21
C LYS A 9 -15.88 -56.46 -6.60
N MET A 10 -16.45 -55.79 -5.60
CA MET A 10 -17.45 -54.75 -5.71
C MET A 10 -16.94 -53.71 -6.71
N GLY A 11 -17.48 -53.76 -7.92
CA GLY A 11 -17.17 -52.79 -8.97
C GLY A 11 -17.88 -51.48 -8.70
N ALA A 12 -17.12 -50.39 -8.78
CA ALA A 12 -17.53 -49.00 -8.91
C ALA A 12 -18.29 -48.38 -7.71
N TYR A 13 -17.58 -48.18 -6.60
CA TYR A 13 -17.70 -46.90 -5.91
C TYR A 13 -16.80 -45.94 -6.69
N GLU A 14 -17.34 -44.86 -7.25
CA GLU A 14 -16.53 -43.75 -7.75
C GLU A 14 -15.81 -43.14 -6.56
N GLU A 15 -14.61 -43.62 -6.30
CA GLU A 15 -13.62 -42.95 -5.47
C GLU A 15 -13.24 -41.69 -6.23
N ILE A 16 -13.96 -40.61 -5.94
CA ILE A 16 -13.51 -39.26 -6.22
C ILE A 16 -12.24 -39.08 -5.37
N GLU A 17 -11.10 -39.49 -5.92
CA GLU A 17 -9.78 -39.01 -5.55
C GLU A 17 -9.71 -37.52 -5.93
N THR A 18 -10.50 -36.67 -5.27
CA THR A 18 -10.14 -35.27 -5.16
C THR A 18 -9.16 -35.19 -4.00
N GLY A 19 -7.90 -35.53 -4.28
CA GLY A 19 -6.79 -35.22 -3.39
C GLY A 19 -6.95 -33.78 -2.94
N SER A 20 -7.06 -33.57 -1.63
CA SER A 20 -7.50 -32.33 -1.00
C SER A 20 -7.02 -31.09 -1.77
N ALA A 21 -7.90 -30.52 -2.60
CA ALA A 21 -7.58 -29.28 -3.28
C ALA A 21 -7.25 -28.26 -2.19
N ALA A 22 -6.11 -27.57 -2.31
CA ALA A 22 -5.78 -26.51 -1.38
C ALA A 22 -6.93 -25.50 -1.39
N CYS A 23 -7.43 -25.11 -0.21
CA CYS A 23 -8.47 -24.09 -0.07
C CYS A 23 -7.90 -22.85 0.60
N CYS A 24 -8.47 -21.69 0.31
CA CYS A 24 -8.12 -20.45 1.01
C CYS A 24 -8.56 -20.56 2.49
N ARG A 25 -7.64 -20.35 3.43
CA ARG A 25 -7.99 -20.39 4.88
C ARG A 25 -8.94 -19.27 5.36
N ILE A 26 -9.21 -18.26 4.53
CA ILE A 26 -10.03 -17.08 4.89
C ILE A 26 -11.47 -17.26 4.41
N CYS A 27 -11.68 -17.63 3.15
CA CYS A 27 -13.01 -17.84 2.57
C CYS A 27 -13.41 -19.32 2.44
N LEU A 28 -12.48 -20.26 2.69
CA LEU A 28 -12.67 -21.72 2.64
C LEU A 28 -12.95 -22.31 1.24
N GLU A 29 -12.86 -21.50 0.18
CA GLU A 29 -13.04 -21.92 -1.21
C GLU A 29 -11.73 -22.42 -1.84
N SER A 30 -11.79 -23.43 -2.72
CA SER A 30 -10.69 -23.91 -3.57
C SER A 30 -10.80 -23.26 -4.96
N GLY A 31 -9.79 -22.45 -5.32
CA GLY A 31 -9.82 -21.64 -6.53
C GLY A 31 -10.01 -22.48 -7.81
N SER A 32 -11.08 -22.18 -8.54
CA SER A 32 -11.37 -22.79 -9.86
C SER A 32 -11.40 -21.76 -11.00
N GLY A 33 -11.27 -20.47 -10.68
CA GLY A 33 -11.22 -19.37 -11.64
C GLY A 33 -9.81 -18.85 -11.93
N PRO A 34 -9.58 -18.17 -13.08
CA PRO A 34 -8.29 -17.60 -13.45
C PRO A 34 -7.81 -16.45 -12.54
N ASP A 35 -8.70 -15.86 -11.73
CA ASP A 35 -8.37 -14.80 -10.75
C ASP A 35 -8.28 -15.32 -9.29
N ASP A 36 -8.54 -16.62 -9.08
CA ASP A 36 -8.56 -17.27 -7.76
C ASP A 36 -7.27 -18.05 -7.48
N GLU A 37 -6.11 -17.46 -7.80
CA GLU A 37 -4.83 -18.08 -7.51
C GLU A 37 -4.54 -18.10 -6.00
N LEU A 38 -4.27 -19.29 -5.46
CA LEU A 38 -3.87 -19.49 -4.06
C LEU A 38 -2.37 -19.25 -3.89
N ILE A 39 -2.02 -18.33 -3.00
CA ILE A 39 -0.65 -17.98 -2.64
C ILE A 39 -0.30 -18.49 -1.24
N SER A 40 0.99 -18.74 -0.99
CA SER A 40 1.56 -19.05 0.33
C SER A 40 2.41 -17.88 0.86
N PRO A 41 1.81 -16.88 1.52
CA PRO A 41 2.49 -15.63 1.86
C PRO A 41 3.40 -15.74 3.09
N CYS A 42 3.36 -16.86 3.83
CA CYS A 42 4.07 -17.03 5.10
C CYS A 42 4.50 -18.49 5.30
N MET A 43 5.26 -18.75 6.36
CA MET A 43 5.78 -20.09 6.69
C MET A 43 4.79 -21.00 7.43
N CYS A 44 3.48 -20.75 7.33
CA CYS A 44 2.48 -21.69 7.83
C CYS A 44 2.61 -23.03 7.09
N LYS A 45 2.27 -24.14 7.75
CA LYS A 45 2.32 -25.49 7.17
C LYS A 45 0.91 -26.07 7.01
N GLY A 46 0.76 -27.01 6.08
CA GLY A 46 -0.51 -27.69 5.80
C GLY A 46 -1.49 -26.81 5.04
N THR A 47 -2.79 -27.08 5.18
CA THR A 47 -3.86 -26.36 4.47
C THR A 47 -3.95 -24.88 4.86
N GLN A 48 -3.47 -24.50 6.04
CA GLN A 48 -3.47 -23.12 6.53
C GLN A 48 -2.42 -22.22 5.88
N GLN A 49 -1.59 -22.73 4.97
CA GLN A 49 -0.60 -21.90 4.27
C GLN A 49 -1.18 -21.17 3.06
N PHE A 50 -2.31 -21.63 2.53
CA PHE A 50 -2.89 -21.12 1.28
C PHE A 50 -3.96 -20.05 1.52
N VAL A 51 -3.87 -18.95 0.77
CA VAL A 51 -4.85 -17.85 0.75
C VAL A 51 -4.99 -17.27 -0.65
N HIS A 52 -6.18 -16.79 -1.02
CA HIS A 52 -6.31 -15.93 -2.20
C HIS A 52 -5.60 -14.60 -1.98
N ARG A 53 -5.08 -14.02 -3.07
CA ARG A 53 -4.43 -12.70 -3.04
C ARG A 53 -5.41 -11.60 -2.61
N SER A 54 -6.64 -11.64 -3.14
CA SER A 54 -7.72 -10.71 -2.80
C SER A 54 -8.14 -10.81 -1.33
N CYS A 55 -8.34 -12.03 -0.81
CA CYS A 55 -8.68 -12.26 0.59
C CYS A 55 -7.58 -11.76 1.53
N LEU A 56 -6.31 -11.97 1.18
CA LEU A 56 -5.18 -11.49 1.98
C LEU A 56 -5.11 -9.95 1.99
N ASP A 57 -5.26 -9.30 0.84
CA ASP A 57 -5.22 -7.84 0.75
C ASP A 57 -6.41 -7.20 1.50
N HIS A 58 -7.61 -7.78 1.39
CA HIS A 58 -8.75 -7.35 2.19
C HIS A 58 -8.48 -7.51 3.70
N TRP A 59 -7.98 -8.68 4.12
CA TRP A 59 -7.64 -8.92 5.53
C TRP A 59 -6.64 -7.90 6.07
N ARG A 60 -5.64 -7.50 5.26
CA ARG A 60 -4.64 -6.48 5.61
C ARG A 60 -5.23 -5.07 5.68
N SER A 61 -6.28 -4.78 4.90
CA SER A 61 -6.94 -3.47 4.90
C SER A 61 -7.87 -3.26 6.10
N VAL A 62 -8.47 -4.34 6.62
CA VAL A 62 -9.45 -4.27 7.71
C VAL A 62 -8.81 -4.45 9.09
N ARG A 63 -7.65 -5.12 9.17
CA ARG A 63 -6.97 -5.39 10.45
C ARG A 63 -5.93 -4.32 10.75
N GLU A 64 -6.02 -3.74 11.95
CA GLU A 64 -5.02 -2.79 12.45
C GLU A 64 -3.77 -3.52 13.01
N GLY A 65 -2.63 -2.83 12.97
CA GLY A 65 -1.38 -3.29 13.58
C GLY A 65 -0.52 -4.21 12.70
N ILE A 66 0.10 -5.23 13.31
CA ILE A 66 1.11 -6.09 12.65
C ILE A 66 0.55 -6.96 11.51
N ALA A 67 -0.78 -7.06 11.39
CA ALA A 67 -1.45 -7.83 10.35
C ALA A 67 -1.16 -7.33 8.93
N PHE A 68 -0.64 -6.11 8.77
CA PHE A 68 -0.23 -5.58 7.47
C PHE A 68 1.06 -6.21 6.94
N SER A 69 1.98 -6.58 7.83
CA SER A 69 3.34 -7.05 7.49
C SER A 69 3.65 -8.47 7.97
N HIS A 70 2.94 -8.96 8.99
CA HIS A 70 3.17 -10.26 9.61
C HIS A 70 1.90 -11.11 9.61
N CYS A 71 2.08 -12.41 9.47
CA CYS A 71 1.02 -13.38 9.64
C CYS A 71 0.54 -13.40 11.09
N THR A 72 -0.77 -13.32 11.30
CA THR A 72 -1.37 -13.40 12.64
C THR A 72 -1.27 -14.79 13.26
N THR A 73 -1.05 -15.83 12.44
CA THR A 73 -0.96 -17.23 12.90
C THR A 73 0.47 -17.61 13.27
N CYS A 74 1.43 -17.48 12.35
CA CYS A 74 2.82 -17.87 12.59
C CYS A 74 3.75 -16.73 12.99
N LYS A 75 3.27 -15.49 13.04
CA LYS A 75 4.04 -14.26 13.33
C LYS A 75 5.21 -13.98 12.37
N ALA A 76 5.41 -14.80 11.34
CA ALA A 76 6.43 -14.56 10.32
C ALA A 76 6.02 -13.39 9.42
N GLN A 77 7.02 -12.64 8.95
CA GLN A 77 6.81 -11.59 7.95
C GLN A 77 6.29 -12.20 6.64
N PHE A 78 5.34 -11.52 6.02
CA PHE A 78 4.81 -11.94 4.73
C PHE A 78 5.85 -11.80 3.62
N HIS A 79 6.09 -12.87 2.86
CA HIS A 79 7.04 -12.91 1.76
C HIS A 79 6.34 -12.69 0.40
N LEU A 80 5.64 -11.56 0.26
CA LEU A 80 5.02 -11.20 -1.02
C LEU A 80 6.04 -10.50 -1.91
N ARG A 81 6.34 -11.09 -3.07
CA ARG A 81 6.92 -10.32 -4.17
C ARG A 81 5.87 -9.32 -4.62
N VAL A 82 6.11 -8.05 -4.27
CA VAL A 82 5.40 -6.92 -4.86
C VAL A 82 5.78 -6.90 -6.33
N GLN A 83 4.96 -7.53 -7.17
CA GLN A 83 4.90 -7.15 -8.57
C GLN A 83 4.37 -5.71 -8.54
N PHE A 84 5.28 -4.74 -8.57
CA PHE A 84 4.93 -3.38 -8.91
C PHE A 84 4.19 -3.49 -10.24
N LEU A 85 2.86 -3.37 -10.24
CA LEU A 85 2.13 -3.18 -11.48
C LEU A 85 2.77 -1.96 -12.14
N GLU A 86 3.49 -2.17 -13.24
CA GLU A 86 4.21 -1.14 -13.97
C GLU A 86 3.27 0.02 -14.40
N GLY A 87 1.95 -0.24 -14.47
CA GLY A 87 0.91 0.77 -14.70
C GLY A 87 0.65 1.74 -13.53
N SER A 88 0.95 1.35 -12.29
CA SER A 88 0.73 2.21 -11.10
C SER A 88 1.76 3.33 -10.97
N LYS A 89 3.00 3.09 -11.41
CA LYS A 89 4.09 4.08 -11.40
C LYS A 89 3.80 5.25 -12.33
N CYS A 90 3.26 5.01 -13.53
CA CYS A 90 2.92 6.08 -14.49
C CYS A 90 1.81 7.00 -13.93
N ARG A 91 0.79 6.44 -13.26
CA ARG A 91 -0.27 7.23 -12.61
C ARG A 91 0.27 8.07 -11.45
N GLN A 92 1.11 7.47 -10.60
CA GLN A 92 1.79 8.17 -9.50
C GLN A 92 2.74 9.26 -10.01
N MET A 93 3.47 9.01 -11.09
CA MET A 93 4.39 9.99 -11.70
C MET A 93 3.61 11.14 -12.35
N LYS A 94 2.48 10.86 -13.01
CA LYS A 94 1.57 11.88 -13.55
C LYS A 94 1.01 12.79 -12.46
N PHE A 95 0.55 12.23 -11.35
CA PHE A 95 0.05 13.01 -10.21
C PHE A 95 1.16 13.89 -9.62
N ARG A 96 2.36 13.32 -9.41
CA ARG A 96 3.51 14.07 -8.91
C ARG A 96 3.92 15.24 -9.82
N LEU A 97 3.91 15.02 -11.14
CA LEU A 97 4.20 16.08 -12.11
C LEU A 97 3.12 17.16 -12.13
N PHE A 98 1.84 16.78 -12.03
CA PHE A 98 0.72 17.72 -11.98
C PHE A 98 0.81 18.62 -10.74
N VAL A 99 0.99 18.01 -9.57
CA VAL A 99 1.13 18.74 -8.29
C VAL A 99 2.37 19.65 -8.31
N ALA A 100 3.51 19.16 -8.81
CA ALA A 100 4.72 19.98 -8.90
C ALA A 100 4.56 21.18 -9.84
N ARG A 101 3.90 20.98 -10.98
CA ARG A 101 3.59 22.05 -11.93
C ARG A 101 2.68 23.10 -11.29
N ASP A 102 1.59 22.68 -10.65
CA ASP A 102 0.64 23.61 -10.02
C ASP A 102 1.31 24.41 -8.90
N ILE A 103 2.13 23.78 -8.05
CA ILE A 103 2.90 24.49 -7.01
C ILE A 103 3.85 25.51 -7.63
N LEU A 104 4.57 25.14 -8.70
CA LEU A 104 5.49 26.06 -9.39
C LEU A 104 4.76 27.26 -9.99
N LEU A 105 3.58 27.04 -10.60
CA LEU A 105 2.77 28.12 -11.17
C LEU A 105 2.27 29.09 -10.10
N VAL A 106 1.76 28.57 -8.98
CA VAL A 106 1.33 29.38 -7.84
C VAL A 106 2.50 30.18 -7.28
N PHE A 107 3.66 29.55 -7.10
CA PHE A 107 4.86 30.23 -6.62
C PHE A 107 5.31 31.35 -7.57
N LEU A 108 5.35 31.10 -8.88
CA LEU A 108 5.70 32.11 -9.88
C LEU A 108 4.68 33.25 -9.94
N ALA A 109 3.39 32.97 -9.78
CA ALA A 109 2.35 33.99 -9.74
C ALA A 109 2.53 34.92 -8.53
N ILE A 110 2.75 34.34 -7.35
CA ILE A 110 3.02 35.09 -6.11
C ILE A 110 4.28 35.95 -6.28
N GLN A 111 5.39 35.35 -6.75
CA GLN A 111 6.64 36.08 -6.95
C GLN A 111 6.50 37.17 -8.02
N ALA A 112 5.72 36.94 -9.08
CA ALA A 112 5.46 37.95 -10.09
C ALA A 112 4.62 39.11 -9.53
N GLU A 113 3.64 38.84 -8.67
CA GLU A 113 2.85 39.87 -7.99
C GLU A 113 3.73 40.75 -7.11
N TYR A 114 4.54 40.15 -6.22
CA TYR A 114 5.51 40.87 -5.39
C TYR A 114 6.54 41.66 -6.21
N VAL A 115 7.13 41.05 -7.25
CA VAL A 115 8.12 41.73 -8.11
C VAL A 115 7.48 42.86 -8.92
N VAL A 116 6.24 42.71 -9.37
CA VAL A 116 5.49 43.76 -10.08
C VAL A 116 5.10 44.90 -9.14
N GLU A 117 4.76 44.61 -7.89
CA GLU A 117 4.54 45.62 -6.85
C GLU A 117 5.84 46.39 -6.52
N ASP A 118 6.98 45.70 -6.45
CA ASP A 118 8.29 46.32 -6.27
C ASP A 118 8.68 47.23 -7.45
N LEU A 119 8.46 46.80 -8.69
CA LEU A 119 8.74 47.58 -9.91
C LEU A 119 7.81 48.78 -10.10
N ARG A 120 6.56 48.71 -9.59
CA ARG A 120 5.64 49.86 -9.58
C ARG A 120 5.96 50.88 -8.49
N GLY A 121 6.98 50.63 -7.66
CA GLY A 121 7.57 51.65 -6.80
C GLY A 121 6.59 52.13 -5.73
N GLY A 122 6.38 51.28 -4.73
CA GLY A 122 5.59 51.61 -3.56
C GLY A 122 6.24 51.20 -2.23
N TYR A 123 7.57 51.10 -2.15
CA TYR A 123 8.22 50.90 -0.85
C TYR A 123 8.09 52.18 -0.02
N THR A 124 7.03 52.30 0.76
CA THR A 124 7.00 53.26 1.86
C THR A 124 7.94 52.76 2.94
N GLN A 125 9.06 53.48 3.13
CA GLN A 125 10.01 53.20 4.19
C GLN A 125 9.27 53.02 5.53
N PRO A 126 9.53 51.94 6.29
CA PRO A 126 8.98 51.79 7.63
C PRO A 126 9.36 53.02 8.46
N LYS A 127 8.38 53.84 8.84
CA LYS A 127 8.62 55.00 9.72
C LYS A 127 8.96 54.46 11.11
N MET A 128 10.26 54.38 11.43
CA MET A 128 10.69 54.02 12.78
C MET A 128 10.21 55.11 13.75
N ASN A 129 9.63 54.68 14.86
CA ASN A 129 9.21 55.58 15.93
C ASN A 129 10.43 56.36 16.45
N PRO A 130 10.36 57.70 16.62
CA PRO A 130 11.48 58.53 17.09
C PRO A 130 12.15 58.02 18.37
N GLU A 131 11.41 57.36 19.26
CA GLU A 131 11.99 56.76 20.47
C GLU A 131 13.00 55.66 20.15
N HIS A 132 12.74 54.83 19.14
CA HIS A 132 13.62 53.72 18.76
C HIS A 132 14.87 54.23 18.04
N GLU A 133 14.73 55.30 17.26
CA GLU A 133 15.86 56.00 16.63
C GLU A 133 16.82 56.56 17.68
N GLN A 134 16.28 57.18 18.74
CA GLN A 134 17.07 57.72 19.84
C GLN A 134 17.81 56.61 20.63
N ARG A 135 17.17 55.46 20.85
CA ARG A 135 17.81 54.31 21.53
C ARG A 135 18.99 53.76 20.72
N LEU A 136 18.86 53.69 19.40
CA LEU A 136 19.95 53.25 18.51
C LEU A 136 21.14 54.24 18.50
N LYS A 137 20.87 55.56 18.52
CA LYS A 137 21.91 56.60 18.65
C LYS A 137 22.64 56.53 19.98
N MET A 138 21.93 56.28 21.08
CA MET A 138 22.53 56.13 22.41
C MET A 138 23.47 54.92 22.48
N LEU A 139 23.15 53.84 21.78
CA LEU A 139 23.96 52.63 21.70
C LEU A 139 25.12 52.73 20.67
N ARG A 140 25.28 53.86 19.96
CA ARG A 140 26.25 54.04 18.85
C ARG A 140 26.16 52.98 17.75
N LEU A 141 24.94 52.52 17.46
CA LEU A 141 24.66 51.51 16.43
C LEU A 141 24.21 52.14 15.10
N MET A 142 24.11 53.46 15.05
CA MET A 142 23.94 54.33 13.87
C MET A 142 24.98 55.44 13.95
#